data_AF-A0A7V1M6D6-F1
#
_entry.id   AF-A0A7V1M6D6-F1
#
_cell.length_a   1.000
_cell.length_b   1.000
_cell.length_c   1.000
_cell.angle_alpha   90.00
_cell.angle_beta   90.00
_cell.angle_gamma   90.00
#
_symmetry.space_group_name_H-M   'P 1'
#
loop_
_entity.id
_entity.type
_entity.pdbx_description
1 polymer ?
#
loop_
_entity_poly.entity_id
_entity_poly.type
_entity_poly.pdbx_seq_one_letter_code
_entity_poly.pdbx_strand_id
1 'polypeptide(L)'
;MLRMPDRDYYEVLGVPPHATDEQIRRRFRELARKYHPDVNRSPDAEHRFKEITEAYRVLSSPSLRADYDLMRRSAQQARSGSGGSEATPPPRSRPTAHQSTRQQRPSGSSSAYTSARSAEIEAQQLLQSAMLAYARGNLREAASLAKRVLRLQRHNAQAYEILGDVYRQERRIEEAIAMFTCALQCNPRSTTAQSKLDALLRQRYFAGMQPSHPSSAGMLRARYGLVLGWAVVVMLILSPWYLGLEADGVFQGIGFVSRWSAALVLLMLTAGMLSGALLALGEAVEPIAQVLWWPHRQGVPQARLAVAGLLGVLGLFAFYAAAFLYLLIASTQGAFHRTLNRAVGAVAGLTLGFLLSYAPGREQVALFAPNLLWFGVLCGWAFGDAVRAQQVSR
;
A
#
# COMPACT_ATOMS: atom_id res chain seq x y z
N MET A 1 17.94 6.10 -6.22
CA MET A 1 19.11 5.37 -6.79
C MET A 1 19.45 4.21 -5.88
N LEU A 2 19.85 3.06 -6.41
CA LEU A 2 20.53 2.06 -5.59
C LEU A 2 21.85 2.68 -5.09
N ARG A 3 21.99 2.85 -3.78
CA ARG A 3 23.28 3.16 -3.16
C ARG A 3 24.22 2.00 -3.49
N MET A 4 25.45 2.29 -3.91
CA MET A 4 26.46 1.24 -4.04
C MET A 4 26.71 0.63 -2.66
N PRO A 5 26.40 -0.66 -2.45
CA PRO A 5 26.66 -1.33 -1.19
C PRO A 5 28.16 -1.42 -0.94
N ASP A 6 28.59 -1.41 0.32
CA ASP A 6 30.01 -1.58 0.70
C ASP A 6 30.56 -2.96 0.28
N ARG A 7 29.67 -3.93 0.00
CA ARG A 7 29.98 -5.28 -0.51
C ARG A 7 29.11 -5.62 -1.72
N ASP A 8 29.68 -6.32 -2.70
CA ASP A 8 28.95 -6.74 -3.89
C ASP A 8 27.76 -7.64 -3.52
N TYR A 9 26.57 -7.39 -4.08
CA TYR A 9 25.37 -8.17 -3.78
C TYR A 9 25.52 -9.65 -4.18
N TYR A 10 26.33 -9.94 -5.20
CA TYR A 10 26.65 -11.32 -5.57
C TYR A 10 27.52 -12.00 -4.49
N GLU A 11 28.45 -11.25 -3.88
CA GLU A 11 29.27 -11.73 -2.77
C GLU A 11 28.47 -11.91 -1.48
N VAL A 12 27.53 -10.99 -1.19
CA VAL A 12 26.63 -11.08 -0.03
C VAL A 12 25.77 -12.36 -0.09
N LEU A 13 25.29 -12.74 -1.27
CA LEU A 13 24.55 -13.99 -1.47
C LEU A 13 25.45 -15.21 -1.73
N GLY A 14 26.76 -15.03 -1.89
CA GLY A 14 27.72 -16.10 -2.18
C GLY A 14 27.45 -16.80 -3.52
N VAL A 15 27.03 -16.05 -4.53
CA VAL A 15 26.70 -16.54 -5.88
C VAL A 15 27.58 -15.88 -6.93
N PRO A 16 27.89 -16.55 -8.05
CA PRO A 16 28.61 -15.90 -9.15
C PRO A 16 27.73 -14.85 -9.85
N PRO A 17 28.32 -13.83 -10.52
CA PRO A 17 27.57 -12.81 -11.28
C PRO A 17 26.64 -13.38 -12.37
N HIS A 18 26.99 -14.55 -12.91
CA HIS A 18 26.21 -15.28 -13.92
C HIS A 18 25.24 -16.30 -13.30
N ALA A 19 24.96 -16.22 -11.99
CA ALA A 19 24.03 -17.12 -11.32
C ALA A 19 22.62 -17.01 -11.91
N THR A 20 21.96 -18.16 -12.03
CA THR A 20 20.56 -18.22 -12.45
C THR A 20 19.64 -17.76 -11.32
N ASP A 21 18.42 -17.32 -11.66
CA ASP A 21 17.42 -16.88 -10.68
C ASP A 21 17.12 -17.96 -9.64
N GLU A 22 17.13 -19.24 -10.05
CA GLU A 22 16.94 -20.38 -9.15
C GLU A 22 18.08 -20.51 -8.13
N GLN A 23 19.33 -20.30 -8.56
CA GLN A 23 20.50 -20.33 -7.69
C GLN A 23 20.47 -19.18 -6.68
N ILE A 24 20.07 -17.98 -7.13
CA ILE A 24 19.89 -16.79 -6.28
C ILE A 24 18.81 -17.03 -5.23
N ARG A 25 17.64 -17.55 -5.64
CA ARG A 25 16.53 -17.90 -4.72
C ARG A 25 16.91 -19.00 -3.74
N ARG A 26 17.66 -20.02 -4.18
CA ARG A 26 18.11 -21.12 -3.33
C ARG A 26 19.08 -20.61 -2.25
N ARG A 27 20.09 -19.83 -2.63
CA ARG A 27 21.05 -19.26 -1.68
C ARG A 27 20.42 -18.28 -0.71
N PHE A 28 19.48 -17.45 -1.17
CA PHE A 28 18.71 -16.58 -0.29
C PHE A 28 17.96 -17.39 0.79
N ARG A 29 17.27 -18.48 0.43
CA ARG A 29 16.56 -19.32 1.41
C ARG A 29 17.49 -19.97 2.43
N GLU A 30 18.68 -20.44 2.01
CA GLU A 30 19.70 -21.00 2.90
C GLU A 30 20.20 -19.95 3.91
N LEU A 31 20.55 -18.75 3.41
CA LEU A 31 21.08 -17.67 4.23
C LEU A 31 20.01 -17.06 5.15
N ALA A 32 18.78 -16.90 4.65
CA ALA A 32 17.66 -16.38 5.42
C ALA A 32 17.32 -17.27 6.61
N ARG A 33 17.40 -18.60 6.47
CA ARG A 33 17.21 -19.53 7.59
C ARG A 33 18.36 -19.48 8.61
N LYS A 34 19.59 -19.27 8.13
CA LYS A 34 20.80 -19.22 8.96
C LYS A 34 20.92 -17.93 9.79
N TYR A 35 20.43 -16.81 9.27
CA TYR A 35 20.52 -15.50 9.89
C TYR A 35 19.15 -14.93 10.33
N HIS A 36 18.09 -15.74 10.33
CA HIS A 36 16.78 -15.29 10.82
C HIS A 36 16.88 -14.87 12.29
N PRO A 37 16.34 -13.70 12.70
CA PRO A 37 16.44 -13.22 14.08
C PRO A 37 15.84 -14.19 15.11
N ASP A 38 14.84 -14.98 14.71
CA ASP A 38 14.24 -16.00 15.59
C ASP A 38 15.14 -17.23 15.81
N VAL A 39 16.06 -17.52 14.89
CA VAL A 39 16.91 -18.72 14.91
C VAL A 39 18.34 -18.39 15.34
N ASN A 40 18.81 -17.17 15.05
CA ASN A 40 20.15 -16.69 15.37
C ASN A 40 20.08 -15.35 16.12
N ARG A 41 20.35 -15.39 17.43
CA ARG A 41 20.29 -14.24 18.34
C ARG A 41 21.60 -13.45 18.45
N SER A 42 22.56 -13.69 17.55
CA SER A 42 23.80 -12.90 17.52
C SER A 42 23.48 -11.46 17.09
N PRO A 43 24.14 -10.44 17.68
CA PRO A 43 23.95 -9.04 17.27
C PRO A 43 24.30 -8.79 15.79
N ASP A 44 25.17 -9.60 15.20
CA ASP A 44 25.54 -9.52 13.77
C ASP A 44 24.51 -10.17 12.84
N ALA A 45 23.62 -11.02 13.36
CA ALA A 45 22.64 -11.73 12.54
C ALA A 45 21.64 -10.78 11.90
N GLU A 46 21.19 -9.76 12.63
CA GLU A 46 20.25 -8.75 12.12
C GLU A 46 20.88 -7.92 10.98
N HIS A 47 22.14 -7.51 11.14
CA HIS A 47 22.86 -6.75 10.12
C HIS A 47 23.04 -7.57 8.84
N ARG A 48 23.50 -8.82 8.97
CA ARG A 48 23.66 -9.73 7.83
C ARG A 48 22.33 -10.06 7.16
N PHE A 49 21.26 -10.25 7.93
CA PHE A 49 19.94 -10.53 7.38
C PHE A 49 19.40 -9.35 6.56
N LYS A 50 19.63 -8.11 7.01
CA LYS A 50 19.31 -6.90 6.26
C LYS A 50 20.07 -6.83 4.93
N GLU A 51 21.39 -7.07 4.95
CA GLU A 51 22.22 -7.12 3.73
C GLU A 51 21.77 -8.21 2.74
N ILE A 52 21.50 -9.42 3.24
CA ILE A 52 21.02 -10.56 2.42
C ILE A 52 19.68 -10.25 1.76
N THR A 53 18.77 -9.61 2.50
CA THR A 53 17.44 -9.24 1.99
C THR A 53 17.53 -8.15 0.93
N GLU A 54 18.40 -7.16 1.13
CA GLU A 54 18.64 -6.11 0.14
C GLU A 54 19.28 -6.67 -1.14
N ALA A 55 20.31 -7.52 -1.00
CA ALA A 55 20.96 -8.18 -2.12
C ALA A 55 19.96 -9.02 -2.94
N TYR A 56 19.12 -9.81 -2.27
CA TYR A 56 18.09 -10.59 -2.94
C TYR A 56 17.07 -9.72 -3.68
N ARG A 57 16.57 -8.62 -3.08
CA ARG A 57 15.61 -7.72 -3.71
C ARG A 57 16.12 -7.17 -5.06
N VAL A 58 17.40 -6.85 -5.12
CA VAL A 58 18.04 -6.29 -6.31
C VAL A 58 18.30 -7.38 -7.35
N LEU A 59 18.88 -8.51 -6.93
CA LEU A 59 19.28 -9.58 -7.83
C LEU A 59 18.11 -10.47 -8.30
N SER A 60 16.98 -10.49 -7.58
CA SER A 60 15.80 -11.29 -7.96
C SER A 60 14.95 -10.64 -9.06
N SER A 61 15.11 -9.34 -9.31
CA SER A 61 14.36 -8.62 -10.34
C SER A 61 15.23 -8.42 -11.59
N PRO A 62 14.79 -8.86 -12.78
CA PRO A 62 15.58 -8.72 -14.01
C PRO A 62 15.99 -7.27 -14.30
N SER A 63 15.09 -6.30 -14.07
CA SER A 63 15.36 -4.88 -14.32
C SER A 63 16.36 -4.29 -13.33
N LEU A 64 16.17 -4.55 -12.02
CA LEU A 64 17.06 -4.04 -10.98
C LEU A 64 18.44 -4.69 -11.04
N ARG A 65 18.52 -5.97 -11.43
CA ARG A 65 19.76 -6.68 -11.67
C ARG A 65 20.51 -6.07 -12.85
N ALA A 66 19.83 -5.76 -13.94
CA ALA A 66 20.44 -5.10 -15.11
C ALA A 66 21.01 -3.71 -14.77
N ASP A 67 20.26 -2.89 -14.02
CA ASP A 67 20.70 -1.58 -13.56
C ASP A 67 21.91 -1.69 -12.62
N TYR A 68 21.88 -2.68 -11.71
CA TYR A 68 23.00 -2.97 -10.81
C TYR A 68 24.25 -3.42 -11.57
N ASP A 69 24.11 -4.33 -12.55
CA ASP A 69 25.21 -4.82 -13.37
C ASP A 69 25.83 -3.73 -14.25
N LEU A 70 25.02 -2.75 -14.69
CA LEU A 70 25.50 -1.57 -15.40
C LEU A 70 26.31 -0.65 -14.48
N MET A 71 25.81 -0.40 -13.27
CA MET A 71 26.47 0.40 -12.24
C MET A 71 27.79 -0.26 -11.76
N ARG A 72 27.79 -1.58 -11.61
CA ARG A 72 28.98 -2.36 -11.24
C ARG A 72 30.08 -2.27 -12.31
N ARG A 73 29.71 -2.40 -13.59
CA ARG A 73 30.65 -2.28 -14.72
C ARG A 73 31.27 -0.89 -14.82
N SER A 74 30.48 0.17 -14.63
CA SER A 74 30.99 1.55 -14.69
C SER A 74 31.95 1.87 -13.54
N ALA A 75 31.70 1.37 -12.32
CA ALA A 75 32.63 1.51 -11.21
C ALA A 75 33.92 0.70 -11.40
N GLN A 76 33.85 -0.47 -12.03
CA GLN A 76 35.03 -1.29 -12.34
C GLN A 76 35.90 -0.63 -13.44
N GLN A 77 35.29 0.05 -14.41
CA GLN A 77 35.98 0.90 -15.38
C GLN A 77 36.61 2.14 -14.73
N ALA A 78 35.92 2.82 -13.82
CA ALA A 78 36.47 3.97 -13.10
C ALA A 78 37.68 3.60 -12.22
N ARG A 79 37.70 2.40 -11.66
CA ARG A 79 38.86 1.86 -10.90
C ARG A 79 40.02 1.43 -11.80
N SER A 80 39.77 1.15 -13.08
CA SER A 80 40.78 0.69 -14.04
C SER A 80 41.38 1.82 -14.89
N GLY A 81 40.82 3.04 -14.82
CA GLY A 81 41.25 4.22 -15.60
C GLY A 81 42.30 5.11 -14.94
N SER A 82 42.96 4.65 -13.87
CA SER A 82 43.95 5.41 -13.09
C SER A 82 45.39 4.86 -13.22
N GLY A 83 45.77 4.40 -14.40
CA GLY A 83 47.14 4.00 -14.75
C GLY A 83 47.59 4.72 -16.02
N GLY A 84 48.71 5.45 -15.95
CA GLY A 84 49.11 6.49 -16.89
C GLY A 84 49.64 6.05 -18.27
N SER A 85 49.81 7.08 -19.12
CA SER A 85 50.91 7.36 -20.07
C SER A 85 50.33 8.25 -21.17
N GLU A 86 50.65 9.54 -21.20
CA GLU A 86 51.91 10.14 -21.68
C GLU A 86 51.80 10.56 -23.15
N ALA A 87 52.31 11.75 -23.41
CA ALA A 87 51.99 12.62 -24.52
C ALA A 87 52.47 12.09 -25.88
N THR A 88 51.69 12.36 -26.93
CA THR A 88 52.26 12.73 -28.23
C THR A 88 51.25 13.61 -29.01
N PRO A 89 51.56 14.86 -29.36
CA PRO A 89 50.76 15.62 -30.31
C PRO A 89 51.17 15.25 -31.75
N PRO A 90 50.24 15.02 -32.70
CA PRO A 90 50.61 14.82 -34.10
C PRO A 90 51.01 16.16 -34.77
N PRO A 91 51.82 16.11 -35.84
CA PRO A 91 52.57 17.26 -36.34
C PRO A 91 51.73 18.22 -37.17
N ARG A 92 52.13 19.49 -37.15
CA ARG A 92 51.71 20.52 -38.12
C ARG A 92 52.31 20.21 -39.49
N SER A 93 51.46 20.15 -40.53
CA SER A 93 51.86 20.37 -41.92
C SER A 93 51.09 21.56 -42.52
N ARG A 94 51.85 22.47 -43.14
CA ARG A 94 51.42 23.68 -43.86
C ARG A 94 50.75 23.34 -45.21
N PRO A 95 50.12 24.32 -45.89
CA PRO A 95 48.93 24.12 -46.71
C PRO A 95 49.22 23.91 -48.20
N THR A 96 48.45 23.03 -48.84
CA THR A 96 48.26 23.01 -50.29
C THR A 96 46.87 23.53 -50.62
N ALA A 97 46.86 24.63 -51.35
CA ALA A 97 45.68 25.30 -51.85
C ALA A 97 44.91 24.40 -52.82
N HIS A 98 43.63 24.15 -52.52
CA HIS A 98 42.63 23.96 -53.55
C HIS A 98 41.45 24.90 -53.30
N GLN A 99 41.13 25.61 -54.37
CA GLN A 99 40.08 26.61 -54.50
C GLN A 99 38.74 26.02 -54.10
N SER A 100 38.22 26.49 -52.98
CA SER A 100 36.79 26.45 -52.68
C SER A 100 36.39 27.88 -52.37
N THR A 101 35.82 28.51 -53.40
CA THR A 101 34.82 29.58 -53.35
C THR A 101 34.88 30.48 -52.11
N ARG A 102 35.53 31.63 -52.26
CA ARG A 102 35.45 32.78 -51.36
C ARG A 102 34.00 33.29 -51.33
N GLN A 103 33.13 32.64 -50.57
CA GLN A 103 31.92 33.25 -50.05
C GLN A 103 32.31 34.07 -48.83
N GLN A 104 32.10 35.38 -48.94
CA GLN A 104 32.23 36.34 -47.86
C GLN A 104 31.50 35.81 -46.61
N ARG A 105 32.26 35.54 -45.54
CA ARG A 105 31.70 35.44 -44.19
C ARG A 105 31.18 36.83 -43.82
N PRO A 106 29.87 37.01 -43.57
CA PRO A 106 29.38 38.26 -43.03
C PRO A 106 29.94 38.43 -41.62
N SER A 107 30.52 39.60 -41.36
CA SER A 107 31.04 40.09 -40.09
C SER A 107 29.91 40.36 -39.07
N GLY A 108 29.04 39.38 -38.83
CA GLY A 108 27.89 39.45 -37.91
C GLY A 108 28.07 38.71 -36.57
N SER A 109 29.20 38.02 -36.36
CA SER A 109 29.40 37.13 -35.21
C SER A 109 29.69 37.84 -33.89
N SER A 110 30.13 39.10 -33.90
CA SER A 110 30.43 39.84 -32.68
C SER A 110 29.17 40.29 -31.92
N SER A 111 28.08 40.62 -32.62
CA SER A 111 26.84 41.09 -32.00
C SER A 111 26.07 39.95 -31.31
N ALA A 112 25.92 38.81 -31.99
CA ALA A 112 25.20 37.63 -31.46
C ALA A 112 25.93 36.97 -30.28
N TYR A 113 27.27 36.96 -30.28
CA TYR A 113 28.06 36.47 -29.16
C TYR A 113 27.95 37.40 -27.94
N THR A 114 27.92 38.71 -28.17
CA THR A 114 27.73 39.71 -27.10
C THR A 114 26.32 39.63 -26.51
N SER A 115 25.29 39.43 -27.34
CA SER A 115 23.89 39.29 -26.88
C SER A 115 23.62 37.98 -26.13
N ALA A 116 24.25 36.87 -26.54
CA ALA A 116 24.14 35.60 -25.82
C ALA A 116 24.80 35.67 -24.43
N ARG A 117 26.00 36.29 -24.37
CA ARG A 117 26.73 36.47 -23.12
C ARG A 117 26.03 37.43 -22.16
N SER A 118 25.39 38.48 -22.66
CA SER A 118 24.55 39.35 -21.81
C SER A 118 23.32 38.64 -21.27
N ALA A 119 22.69 37.76 -22.06
CA ALA A 119 21.54 36.96 -21.61
C ALA A 119 21.93 35.90 -20.55
N GLU A 120 23.12 35.32 -20.63
CA GLU A 120 23.66 34.43 -19.60
C GLU A 120 23.90 35.16 -18.27
N ILE A 121 24.49 36.36 -18.32
CA ILE A 121 24.73 37.19 -17.13
C ILE A 121 23.39 37.60 -16.50
N GLU A 122 22.42 38.00 -17.31
CA GLU A 122 21.07 38.34 -16.83
C GLU A 122 20.39 37.13 -16.17
N ALA A 123 20.47 35.94 -16.79
CA ALA A 123 19.90 34.72 -16.23
C ALA A 123 20.54 34.35 -14.88
N GLN A 124 21.85 34.54 -14.71
CA GLN A 124 22.56 34.31 -13.44
C GLN A 124 22.11 35.30 -12.35
N GLN A 125 21.98 36.59 -12.67
CA GLN A 125 21.49 37.60 -11.73
C GLN A 125 20.04 37.35 -11.32
N LEU A 126 19.18 36.96 -12.26
CA LEU A 126 17.80 36.58 -12.00
C LEU A 126 17.70 35.31 -11.14
N LEU A 127 18.60 34.35 -11.33
CA LEU A 127 18.63 33.15 -10.49
C LEU A 127 19.06 33.49 -9.05
N GLN A 128 20.08 34.34 -8.89
CA GLN A 128 20.54 34.78 -7.57
C GLN A 128 19.45 35.56 -6.81
N SER A 129 18.75 36.46 -7.49
CA SER A 129 17.60 37.16 -6.91
C SER A 129 16.44 36.22 -6.55
N ALA A 130 16.16 35.20 -7.37
CA ALA A 130 15.15 34.18 -7.06
C ALA A 130 15.48 33.40 -5.78
N MET A 131 16.75 33.02 -5.59
CA MET A 131 17.22 32.36 -4.36
C MET A 131 17.07 33.25 -3.12
N LEU A 132 17.40 34.54 -3.24
CA LEU A 132 17.24 35.49 -2.14
C LEU A 132 15.77 35.73 -1.80
N ALA A 133 14.90 35.84 -2.80
CA ALA A 133 13.46 35.96 -2.58
C ALA A 133 12.88 34.71 -1.88
N TYR A 134 13.34 33.52 -2.27
CA TYR A 134 12.94 32.27 -1.62
C TYR A 134 13.41 32.22 -0.16
N ALA A 135 14.67 32.59 0.11
CA ALA A 135 15.23 32.64 1.46
C ALA A 135 14.49 33.63 2.39
N ARG A 136 13.92 34.70 1.83
CA ARG A 136 13.06 35.66 2.55
C ARG A 136 11.62 35.16 2.77
N GLY A 137 11.24 34.02 2.19
CA GLY A 137 9.88 33.49 2.25
C GLY A 137 8.91 34.10 1.21
N ASN A 138 9.38 34.95 0.31
CA ASN A 138 8.57 35.57 -0.74
C ASN A 138 8.37 34.59 -1.92
N LEU A 139 7.51 33.59 -1.73
CA LEU A 139 7.32 32.49 -2.69
C LEU A 139 6.83 32.95 -4.07
N ARG A 140 5.93 33.93 -4.11
CA ARG A 140 5.36 34.47 -5.36
C ARG A 140 6.44 35.14 -6.22
N GLU A 141 7.29 35.93 -5.57
CA GLU A 141 8.40 36.64 -6.21
C GLU A 141 9.45 35.62 -6.71
N ALA A 142 9.83 34.67 -5.86
CA ALA A 142 10.78 33.60 -6.21
C ALA A 142 10.32 32.77 -7.41
N ALA A 143 9.04 32.37 -7.46
CA ALA A 143 8.47 31.65 -8.60
C ALA A 143 8.46 32.49 -9.88
N SER A 144 8.16 33.80 -9.78
CA SER A 144 8.14 34.69 -10.94
C SER A 144 9.54 34.86 -11.53
N LEU A 145 10.55 35.03 -10.68
CA LEU A 145 11.96 35.18 -11.08
C LEU A 145 12.51 33.87 -11.68
N ALA A 146 12.25 32.73 -11.04
CA ALA A 146 12.67 31.43 -11.57
C ALA A 146 12.03 31.12 -12.94
N LYS A 147 10.75 31.47 -13.15
CA LYS A 147 10.10 31.35 -14.47
C LYS A 147 10.72 32.26 -15.53
N ARG A 148 11.18 33.47 -15.15
CA ARG A 148 11.91 34.36 -16.08
C ARG A 148 13.26 33.76 -16.47
N VAL A 149 13.99 33.16 -15.52
CA VAL A 149 15.23 32.42 -15.82
C VAL A 149 14.96 31.31 -16.85
N LEU A 150 13.89 30.54 -16.69
CA LEU A 150 13.54 29.47 -17.64
C LEU A 150 13.14 29.95 -19.04
N ARG A 151 12.69 31.20 -19.19
CA ARG A 151 12.44 31.81 -20.51
C ARG A 151 13.75 32.14 -21.24
N LEU A 152 14.78 32.55 -20.49
CA LEU A 152 16.11 32.83 -21.03
C LEU A 152 16.92 31.55 -21.25
N GLN A 153 16.85 30.63 -20.29
CA GLN A 153 17.58 29.36 -20.27
C GLN A 153 16.65 28.20 -19.94
N ARG A 154 16.14 27.55 -20.99
CA ARG A 154 15.21 26.42 -20.85
C ARG A 154 15.82 25.20 -20.13
N HIS A 155 17.15 25.04 -20.19
CA HIS A 155 17.89 23.91 -19.59
C HIS A 155 18.65 24.33 -18.32
N ASN A 156 18.01 25.10 -17.43
CA ASN A 156 18.62 25.50 -16.16
C ASN A 156 18.07 24.65 -15.00
N ALA A 157 18.91 23.73 -14.50
CA ALA A 157 18.52 22.82 -13.42
C ALA A 157 18.17 23.55 -12.11
N GLN A 158 18.90 24.62 -11.76
CA GLN A 158 18.71 25.36 -10.51
C GLN A 158 17.40 26.13 -10.49
N ALA A 159 16.95 26.67 -11.62
CA ALA A 159 15.65 27.33 -11.72
C ALA A 159 14.48 26.36 -11.50
N TYR A 160 14.59 25.12 -12.01
CA TYR A 160 13.62 24.06 -11.72
C TYR A 160 13.65 23.61 -10.25
N GLU A 161 14.83 23.55 -9.60
CA GLU A 161 14.93 23.25 -8.17
C GLU A 161 14.20 24.30 -7.31
N ILE A 162 14.38 25.59 -7.58
CA ILE A 162 13.70 26.68 -6.85
C ILE A 162 12.18 26.61 -7.04
N LEU A 163 11.70 26.35 -8.26
CA LEU A 163 10.26 26.17 -8.49
C LEU A 163 9.71 24.95 -7.75
N GLY A 164 10.47 23.85 -7.71
CA GLY A 164 10.12 22.67 -6.92
C GLY A 164 10.02 22.97 -5.43
N ASP A 165 10.98 23.72 -4.89
CA ASP A 165 10.99 24.14 -3.48
C ASP A 165 9.82 25.08 -3.14
N VAL A 166 9.50 26.02 -4.03
CA VAL A 166 8.32 26.90 -3.89
C VAL A 166 7.03 26.09 -3.90
N TYR A 167 6.82 25.21 -4.89
CA TYR A 167 5.60 24.40 -4.96
C TYR A 167 5.45 23.43 -3.80
N ARG A 168 6.56 22.90 -3.29
CA ARG A 168 6.56 22.10 -2.07
C ARG A 168 6.06 22.90 -0.87
N GLN A 169 6.51 24.15 -0.71
CA GLN A 169 6.09 25.01 0.40
C GLN A 169 4.63 25.47 0.27
N GLU A 170 4.12 25.60 -0.97
CA GLU A 170 2.70 25.83 -1.27
C GLU A 170 1.82 24.57 -1.11
N ARG A 171 2.37 23.43 -0.67
CA ARG A 171 1.71 22.11 -0.58
C ARG A 171 1.21 21.55 -1.93
N ARG A 172 1.74 22.03 -3.06
CA ARG A 172 1.44 21.53 -4.41
C ARG A 172 2.41 20.42 -4.77
N ILE A 173 2.20 19.26 -4.14
CA ILE A 173 3.16 18.13 -4.18
C ILE A 173 3.39 17.58 -5.59
N GLU A 174 2.34 17.43 -6.40
CA GLU A 174 2.47 16.89 -7.76
C GLU A 174 3.28 17.82 -8.68
N GLU A 175 3.08 19.12 -8.58
CA GLU A 175 3.84 20.11 -9.35
C GLU A 175 5.30 20.19 -8.87
N ALA A 176 5.54 20.06 -7.56
CA ALA A 176 6.89 20.00 -7.02
C ALA A 176 7.66 18.78 -7.55
N ILE A 177 7.02 17.60 -7.58
CA ILE A 177 7.60 16.38 -8.16
C ILE A 177 7.97 16.59 -9.63
N ALA A 178 7.08 17.20 -10.42
CA ALA A 178 7.34 17.50 -11.82
C ALA A 178 8.56 18.42 -12.00
N MET A 179 8.67 19.49 -11.20
CA MET A 179 9.79 20.42 -11.28
C MET A 179 11.13 19.76 -10.86
N PHE A 180 11.16 18.95 -9.81
CA PHE A 180 12.39 18.23 -9.43
C PHE A 180 12.79 17.17 -10.46
N THR A 181 11.81 16.57 -11.14
CA THR A 181 12.06 15.65 -12.26
C THR A 181 12.72 16.40 -13.43
N CYS A 182 12.20 17.58 -13.80
CA CYS A 182 12.82 18.43 -14.82
C CYS A 182 14.23 18.90 -14.43
N ALA A 183 14.46 19.21 -13.14
CA ALA A 183 15.79 19.56 -12.65
C ALA A 183 16.81 18.44 -12.86
N LEU A 184 16.42 17.19 -12.59
CA LEU A 184 17.26 16.00 -12.82
C LEU A 184 17.47 15.70 -14.31
N GLN A 185 16.48 15.97 -15.16
CA GLN A 185 16.67 15.86 -16.61
C GLN A 185 17.72 16.86 -17.12
N CYS A 186 17.74 18.08 -16.57
CA CYS A 186 18.74 19.09 -16.89
C CYS A 186 20.12 18.77 -16.31
N ASN A 187 20.18 18.24 -15.09
CA ASN A 187 21.43 17.81 -14.44
C ASN A 187 21.26 16.46 -13.72
N PRO A 188 21.57 15.34 -14.41
CA PRO A 188 21.44 13.99 -13.83
C PRO A 188 22.36 13.70 -12.64
N ARG A 189 23.39 14.53 -12.42
CA ARG A 189 24.35 14.38 -11.31
C ARG A 189 23.95 15.19 -10.06
N SER A 190 22.83 15.91 -10.06
CA SER A 190 22.37 16.70 -8.91
C SER A 190 21.86 15.80 -7.78
N THR A 191 22.64 15.67 -6.70
CA THR A 191 22.24 14.93 -5.48
C THR A 191 21.17 15.68 -4.67
N THR A 192 21.15 17.01 -4.76
CA THR A 192 20.15 17.87 -4.11
C THR A 192 18.76 17.69 -4.72
N ALA A 193 18.62 17.72 -6.05
CA ALA A 193 17.33 17.48 -6.70
C ALA A 193 16.80 16.06 -6.43
N GLN A 194 17.69 15.06 -6.43
CA GLN A 194 17.33 13.68 -6.19
C GLN A 194 16.85 13.43 -4.77
N SER A 195 17.57 13.94 -3.76
CA SER A 195 17.16 13.79 -2.36
C SER A 195 15.82 14.47 -2.07
N LYS A 196 15.56 15.64 -2.65
CA LYS A 196 14.28 16.35 -2.55
C LYS A 196 13.14 15.58 -3.22
N LEU A 197 13.39 14.98 -4.39
CA LEU A 197 12.42 14.13 -5.07
C LEU A 197 12.09 12.87 -4.26
N ASP A 198 13.11 12.16 -3.78
CA ASP A 198 12.94 10.94 -2.97
C ASP A 198 12.19 11.21 -1.66
N ALA A 199 12.38 12.39 -1.06
CA ALA A 199 11.63 12.81 0.12
C ALA A 199 10.14 13.02 -0.20
N LEU A 200 9.82 13.66 -1.32
CA LEU A 200 8.43 13.88 -1.77
C LEU A 200 7.73 12.58 -2.18
N LEU A 201 8.43 11.68 -2.87
CA LEU A 201 7.87 10.39 -3.26
C LEU A 201 7.58 9.50 -2.05
N ARG A 202 8.44 9.53 -1.01
CA ARG A 202 8.16 8.88 0.26
C ARG A 202 6.93 9.47 0.95
N GLN A 203 6.86 10.80 1.03
CA GLN A 203 5.70 11.48 1.60
C GLN A 203 4.39 11.09 0.88
N ARG A 204 4.40 11.04 -0.46
CA ARG A 204 3.27 10.59 -1.28
C ARG A 204 2.93 9.12 -1.03
N TYR A 205 3.94 8.26 -0.96
CA TYR A 205 3.77 6.83 -0.70
C TYR A 205 3.11 6.56 0.66
N PHE A 206 3.52 7.28 1.72
CA PHE A 206 2.89 7.18 3.03
C PHE A 206 1.50 7.83 3.10
N ALA A 207 1.28 8.93 2.37
CA ALA A 207 -0.05 9.54 2.24
C ALA A 207 -1.04 8.62 1.52
N GLY A 208 -0.59 7.87 0.51
CA GLY A 208 -1.40 6.84 -0.17
C GLY A 208 -1.64 5.58 0.67
N MET A 209 -0.93 5.43 1.79
CA MET A 209 -1.10 4.33 2.75
C MET A 209 -2.01 4.69 3.93
N GLN A 210 -2.39 5.97 4.07
CA GLN A 210 -3.52 6.36 4.91
C GLN A 210 -4.82 6.05 4.15
N PRO A 211 -5.75 5.27 4.73
CA PRO A 211 -7.05 5.09 4.11
C PRO A 211 -7.70 6.47 3.98
N SER A 212 -7.99 6.87 2.75
CA SER A 212 -8.70 8.09 2.41
C SER A 212 -9.95 8.21 3.27
N HIS A 213 -10.02 9.25 4.11
CA HIS A 213 -11.23 9.56 4.86
C HIS A 213 -12.42 9.63 3.90
N PRO A 214 -13.48 8.81 4.09
CA PRO A 214 -14.69 8.95 3.31
C PRO A 214 -15.31 10.32 3.64
N SER A 215 -15.94 10.95 2.66
CA SER A 215 -16.63 12.23 2.85
C SER A 215 -17.52 12.16 4.10
N SER A 216 -17.55 13.22 4.91
CA SER A 216 -18.34 13.27 6.15
C SER A 216 -19.81 12.87 5.92
N ALA A 217 -20.35 13.19 4.75
CA ALA A 217 -21.69 12.79 4.29
C ALA A 217 -21.85 11.27 4.12
N GLY A 218 -20.85 10.57 3.58
CA GLY A 218 -20.85 9.11 3.47
C GLY A 218 -20.74 8.42 4.83
N MET A 219 -19.90 8.96 5.72
CA MET A 219 -19.71 8.42 7.07
C MET A 219 -20.96 8.58 7.94
N LEU A 220 -21.69 9.70 7.80
CA LEU A 220 -22.97 9.90 8.47
C LEU A 220 -24.03 8.93 7.95
N ARG A 221 -24.19 8.78 6.63
CA ARG A 221 -25.17 7.83 6.04
C ARG A 221 -24.89 6.37 6.45
N ALA A 222 -23.63 5.95 6.43
CA ALA A 222 -23.24 4.60 6.85
C ALA A 222 -23.51 4.37 8.35
N ARG A 223 -23.19 5.35 9.21
CA ARG A 223 -23.44 5.25 10.66
C ARG A 223 -24.93 5.27 11.00
N TYR A 224 -25.73 6.14 10.39
CA TYR A 224 -27.18 6.18 10.62
C TYR A 224 -27.88 4.94 10.05
N GLY A 225 -27.43 4.42 8.90
CA GLY A 225 -27.93 3.17 8.34
C GLY A 225 -27.68 1.97 9.28
N LEU A 226 -26.52 1.94 9.94
CA LEU A 226 -26.22 0.90 10.91
C LEU A 226 -27.11 1.00 12.16
N VAL A 227 -27.30 2.19 12.70
CA VAL A 227 -28.17 2.43 13.87
C VAL A 227 -29.62 2.07 13.56
N LEU A 228 -30.14 2.51 12.40
CA LEU A 228 -31.49 2.18 11.97
C LEU A 228 -31.67 0.68 11.75
N GLY A 229 -30.66 0.02 11.17
CA GLY A 229 -30.68 -1.43 10.98
C GLY A 229 -30.70 -2.21 12.29
N TRP A 230 -29.88 -1.82 13.27
CA TRP A 230 -29.91 -2.45 14.59
C TRP A 230 -31.22 -2.17 15.35
N ALA A 231 -31.86 -1.02 15.13
CA ALA A 231 -33.19 -0.75 15.65
C ALA A 231 -34.24 -1.72 15.08
N VAL A 232 -34.16 -2.05 13.78
CA VAL A 232 -35.04 -3.07 13.16
C VAL A 232 -34.75 -4.46 13.74
N VAL A 233 -33.49 -4.83 13.94
CA VAL A 233 -33.12 -6.10 14.60
C VAL A 233 -33.72 -6.20 16.01
N VAL A 234 -33.60 -5.13 16.81
CA VAL A 234 -34.18 -5.07 18.16
C VAL A 234 -35.70 -5.14 18.10
N MET A 235 -36.33 -4.43 17.15
CA MET A 235 -37.77 -4.47 16.94
C MET A 235 -38.24 -5.89 16.60
N LEU A 236 -37.52 -6.61 15.73
CA LEU A 236 -37.81 -8.00 15.40
C LEU A 236 -37.71 -8.91 16.63
N ILE A 237 -36.67 -8.77 17.45
CA ILE A 237 -36.50 -9.53 18.70
C ILE A 237 -37.64 -9.26 19.70
N LEU A 238 -38.13 -8.03 19.77
CA LEU A 238 -39.24 -7.61 20.65
C LEU A 238 -40.63 -7.87 20.05
N SER A 239 -40.70 -8.23 18.77
CA SER A 239 -41.92 -8.54 18.03
C SER A 239 -42.70 -9.82 18.41
N PRO A 240 -42.27 -10.73 19.33
CA PRO A 240 -43.08 -11.89 19.70
C PRO A 240 -44.51 -11.55 20.16
N TRP A 241 -44.74 -10.33 20.67
CA TRP A 241 -46.06 -9.86 21.09
C TRP A 241 -46.97 -9.36 19.94
N TYR A 242 -46.41 -9.01 18.78
CA TYR A 242 -47.18 -8.30 17.74
C TYR A 242 -47.88 -9.20 16.72
N LEU A 243 -47.47 -10.46 16.60
CA LEU A 243 -47.93 -11.33 15.52
C LEU A 243 -49.00 -12.35 15.92
N GLY A 244 -49.28 -12.59 17.21
CA GLY A 244 -50.35 -13.52 17.61
C GLY A 244 -50.23 -14.95 17.04
N LEU A 245 -49.06 -15.31 16.53
CA LEU A 245 -48.78 -16.62 15.91
C LEU A 245 -48.37 -17.61 17.01
N GLU A 246 -49.27 -17.87 17.96
CA GLU A 246 -49.27 -19.13 18.71
C GLU A 246 -49.66 -20.26 17.73
N ALA A 247 -48.70 -20.64 16.89
CA ALA A 247 -48.82 -21.84 16.07
C ALA A 247 -48.07 -22.96 16.77
N ASP A 248 -48.71 -24.13 16.80
CA ASP A 248 -48.14 -25.39 17.25
C ASP A 248 -46.69 -25.55 16.75
N GLY A 249 -45.82 -26.09 17.61
CA GLY A 249 -44.41 -26.24 17.28
C GLY A 249 -44.23 -27.01 15.97
N VAL A 250 -43.48 -26.46 15.02
CA VAL A 250 -43.33 -27.04 13.67
C VAL A 250 -42.60 -28.38 13.71
N PHE A 251 -41.77 -28.57 14.73
CA PHE A 251 -40.90 -29.73 14.90
C PHE A 251 -41.41 -30.70 15.96
N GLN A 252 -42.71 -31.05 15.93
CA GLN A 252 -43.33 -31.92 16.95
C GLN A 252 -42.63 -33.30 17.12
N GLY A 253 -41.89 -33.76 16.10
CA GLY A 253 -41.13 -35.03 16.14
C GLY A 253 -39.68 -34.92 16.65
N ILE A 254 -39.19 -33.72 16.95
CA ILE A 254 -37.79 -33.49 17.33
C ILE A 254 -37.76 -32.89 18.74
N GLY A 255 -37.42 -33.72 19.74
CA GLY A 255 -37.54 -33.37 21.16
C GLY A 255 -36.83 -32.08 21.58
N PHE A 256 -35.75 -31.69 20.91
CA PHE A 256 -34.97 -30.50 21.24
C PHE A 256 -35.48 -29.18 20.62
N VAL A 257 -36.36 -29.23 19.60
CA VAL A 257 -36.93 -28.04 18.90
C VAL A 257 -38.46 -28.05 18.90
N SER A 258 -39.06 -28.98 19.64
CA SER A 258 -40.50 -29.27 19.60
C SER A 258 -41.39 -28.10 19.98
N ARG A 259 -40.85 -27.08 20.67
CA ARG A 259 -41.58 -25.88 21.10
C ARG A 259 -41.36 -24.67 20.18
N TRP A 260 -40.57 -24.79 19.12
CA TRP A 260 -40.33 -23.67 18.22
C TRP A 260 -41.44 -23.53 17.19
N SER A 261 -41.99 -22.32 17.09
CA SER A 261 -42.89 -21.96 16.00
C SER A 261 -42.11 -21.63 14.72
N ALA A 262 -42.76 -21.78 13.56
CA ALA A 262 -42.19 -21.37 12.27
C ALA A 262 -41.76 -19.91 12.29
N ALA A 263 -42.58 -19.08 12.94
CA ALA A 263 -42.36 -17.65 13.09
C ALA A 263 -41.06 -17.36 13.85
N LEU A 264 -40.77 -18.08 14.93
CA LEU A 264 -39.52 -17.91 15.68
C LEU A 264 -38.29 -18.23 14.83
N VAL A 265 -38.32 -19.34 14.08
CA VAL A 265 -37.22 -19.73 13.18
C VAL A 265 -36.98 -18.68 12.09
N LEU A 266 -38.06 -18.24 11.45
CA LEU A 266 -37.99 -17.20 10.42
C LEU A 266 -37.46 -15.89 10.99
N LEU A 267 -37.91 -15.51 12.19
CA LEU A 267 -37.47 -14.31 12.89
C LEU A 267 -35.97 -14.34 13.20
N MET A 268 -35.45 -15.48 13.65
CA MET A 268 -34.02 -15.63 13.94
C MET A 268 -33.18 -15.60 12.66
N LEU A 269 -33.62 -16.28 11.60
CA LEU A 269 -32.94 -16.24 10.30
C LEU A 269 -32.87 -14.82 9.74
N THR A 270 -33.99 -14.10 9.75
CA THR A 270 -34.08 -12.72 9.26
C THR A 270 -33.28 -11.75 10.13
N ALA A 271 -33.32 -11.89 11.46
CA ALA A 271 -32.49 -11.09 12.36
C ALA A 271 -30.99 -11.34 12.14
N GLY A 272 -30.58 -12.60 11.97
CA GLY A 272 -29.20 -12.96 11.63
C GLY A 272 -28.78 -12.37 10.29
N MET A 273 -29.59 -12.55 9.25
CA MET A 273 -29.32 -12.02 7.90
C MET A 273 -29.23 -10.49 7.88
N LEU A 274 -30.14 -9.81 8.57
CA LEU A 274 -30.08 -8.36 8.69
C LEU A 274 -28.82 -7.90 9.43
N SER A 275 -28.49 -8.55 10.56
CA SER A 275 -27.27 -8.23 11.31
C SER A 275 -25.99 -8.44 10.49
N GLY A 276 -25.89 -9.57 9.77
CA GLY A 276 -24.77 -9.84 8.87
C GLY A 276 -24.65 -8.81 7.74
N ALA A 277 -25.77 -8.44 7.11
CA ALA A 277 -25.79 -7.44 6.06
C ALA A 277 -25.37 -6.06 6.58
N LEU A 278 -25.82 -5.67 7.78
CA LEU A 278 -25.44 -4.40 8.41
C LEU A 278 -23.96 -4.36 8.78
N LEU A 279 -23.41 -5.47 9.30
CA LEU A 279 -21.98 -5.59 9.60
C LEU A 279 -21.13 -5.41 8.34
N ALA A 280 -21.56 -6.00 7.21
CA ALA A 280 -20.89 -5.84 5.93
C ALA A 280 -21.04 -4.40 5.38
N LEU A 281 -22.27 -3.89 5.24
CA LEU A 281 -22.54 -2.56 4.70
C LEU A 281 -21.94 -1.44 5.54
N GLY A 282 -21.84 -1.63 6.86
CA GLY A 282 -21.19 -0.70 7.78
C GLY A 282 -19.67 -0.77 7.80
N GLU A 283 -19.07 -1.57 6.93
CA GLU A 283 -17.63 -1.86 6.87
C GLU A 283 -17.03 -2.32 8.21
N ALA A 284 -17.88 -2.82 9.12
CA ALA A 284 -17.46 -3.39 10.38
C ALA A 284 -16.76 -4.74 10.17
N VAL A 285 -16.92 -5.34 8.99
CA VAL A 285 -16.47 -6.69 8.69
C VAL A 285 -15.85 -6.71 7.29
N GLU A 286 -14.71 -7.40 7.16
CA GLU A 286 -14.00 -7.62 5.89
C GLU A 286 -14.84 -8.46 4.92
N PRO A 287 -14.55 -8.46 3.61
CA PRO A 287 -15.29 -9.29 2.66
C PRO A 287 -15.25 -10.78 3.03
N ILE A 288 -16.39 -11.45 3.00
CA ILE A 288 -16.59 -12.83 3.42
C ILE A 288 -15.67 -13.78 2.67
N ALA A 289 -15.47 -13.53 1.37
CA ALA A 289 -14.57 -14.30 0.51
C ALA A 289 -13.10 -14.18 0.91
N GLN A 290 -12.71 -13.17 1.70
CA GLN A 290 -11.36 -13.03 2.24
C GLN A 290 -11.19 -13.73 3.59
N VAL A 291 -12.29 -14.01 4.28
CA VAL A 291 -12.30 -14.58 5.63
C VAL A 291 -12.58 -16.08 5.60
N LEU A 292 -13.56 -16.52 4.81
CA LEU A 292 -14.00 -17.91 4.72
C LEU A 292 -13.26 -18.71 3.65
N TRP A 293 -12.90 -18.06 2.54
CA TRP A 293 -12.27 -18.71 1.39
C TRP A 293 -10.95 -18.04 1.01
N TRP A 294 -10.10 -18.78 0.31
CA TRP A 294 -8.72 -18.42 0.01
C TRP A 294 -8.60 -17.28 -1.02
N PRO A 295 -7.75 -16.27 -0.74
CA PRO A 295 -6.58 -16.06 -1.61
C PRO A 295 -5.29 -15.75 -0.85
N HIS A 296 -4.18 -16.20 -1.44
CA HIS A 296 -2.79 -16.10 -1.00
C HIS A 296 -2.34 -14.66 -0.66
N ARG A 297 -2.66 -14.13 0.53
CA ARG A 297 -2.02 -12.90 1.05
C ARG A 297 -0.64 -13.26 1.57
N GLN A 298 0.41 -12.75 0.90
CA GLN A 298 1.78 -12.86 1.37
C GLN A 298 1.89 -12.27 2.79
N GLY A 299 2.28 -13.10 3.77
CA GLY A 299 2.58 -12.66 5.15
C GLY A 299 1.59 -13.05 6.25
N VAL A 300 0.44 -13.68 5.95
CA VAL A 300 -0.47 -14.21 7.00
C VAL A 300 -0.14 -15.69 7.27
N PRO A 301 0.13 -16.11 8.52
CA PRO A 301 0.46 -17.50 8.82
C PRO A 301 -0.72 -18.42 8.52
N GLN A 302 -0.46 -19.51 7.79
CA GLN A 302 -1.46 -20.48 7.29
C GLN A 302 -2.39 -21.03 8.39
N ALA A 303 -1.89 -21.16 9.61
CA ALA A 303 -2.66 -21.63 10.76
C ALA A 303 -3.87 -20.71 11.08
N ARG A 304 -3.77 -19.38 10.87
CA ARG A 304 -4.87 -18.44 11.17
C ARG A 304 -6.05 -18.58 10.21
N LEU A 305 -5.78 -18.92 8.94
CA LEU A 305 -6.81 -19.13 7.92
C LEU A 305 -7.57 -20.45 8.12
N ALA A 306 -6.88 -21.51 8.57
CA ALA A 306 -7.53 -22.79 8.86
C ALA A 306 -8.62 -22.67 9.95
N VAL A 307 -8.40 -21.83 10.96
CA VAL A 307 -9.36 -21.63 12.06
C VAL A 307 -10.62 -20.87 11.60
N ALA A 308 -10.47 -19.89 10.70
CA ALA A 308 -11.61 -19.14 10.16
C ALA A 308 -12.53 -20.03 9.30
N GLY A 309 -11.94 -20.89 8.45
CA GLY A 309 -12.69 -21.89 7.69
C GLY A 309 -13.41 -22.91 8.58
N LEU A 310 -12.77 -23.30 9.69
CA LEU A 310 -13.37 -24.23 10.65
C LEU A 310 -14.61 -23.63 11.34
N LEU A 311 -14.56 -22.36 11.80
CA LEU A 311 -15.73 -21.69 12.34
C LEU A 311 -16.83 -21.49 11.28
N GLY A 312 -16.43 -21.26 10.03
CA GLY A 312 -17.33 -21.12 8.89
C GLY A 312 -18.25 -22.31 8.67
N VAL A 313 -17.66 -23.50 8.53
CA VAL A 313 -18.39 -24.73 8.20
C VAL A 313 -18.95 -25.40 9.45
N LEU A 314 -18.12 -25.56 10.49
CA LEU A 314 -18.53 -26.26 11.71
C LEU A 314 -19.51 -25.44 12.54
N GLY A 315 -19.41 -24.10 12.48
CA GLY A 315 -20.31 -23.19 13.21
C GLY A 315 -21.77 -23.25 12.76
N LEU A 316 -22.06 -23.83 11.59
CA LEU A 316 -23.43 -24.06 11.11
C LEU A 316 -24.17 -25.13 11.91
N PHE A 317 -23.43 -26.10 12.45
CA PHE A 317 -24.01 -27.27 13.14
C PHE A 317 -23.63 -27.31 14.63
N ALA A 318 -22.44 -26.81 14.98
CA ALA A 318 -21.88 -26.87 16.32
C ALA A 318 -21.21 -25.54 16.69
N PHE A 319 -21.97 -24.45 16.66
CA PHE A 319 -21.49 -23.09 16.91
C PHE A 319 -20.66 -22.98 18.18
N TYR A 320 -21.13 -23.51 19.31
CA TYR A 320 -20.41 -23.42 20.58
C TYR A 320 -19.05 -24.13 20.54
N ALA A 321 -19.00 -25.33 19.99
CA ALA A 321 -17.75 -26.08 19.86
C ALA A 321 -16.77 -25.37 18.91
N ALA A 322 -17.28 -24.88 17.79
CA ALA A 322 -16.48 -24.15 16.81
C ALA A 322 -15.96 -22.81 17.37
N ALA A 323 -16.80 -22.06 18.09
CA ALA A 323 -16.42 -20.80 18.75
C ALA A 323 -15.42 -21.03 19.88
N PHE A 324 -15.60 -22.09 20.67
CA PHE A 324 -14.64 -22.48 21.71
C PHE A 324 -13.29 -22.85 21.10
N LEU A 325 -13.28 -23.68 20.05
CA LEU A 325 -12.04 -24.06 19.37
C LEU A 325 -11.36 -22.83 18.74
N TYR A 326 -12.13 -21.93 18.13
CA TYR A 326 -11.63 -20.65 17.63
C TYR A 326 -10.96 -19.84 18.75
N LEU A 327 -11.61 -19.69 19.91
CA LEU A 327 -11.05 -18.97 21.05
C LEU A 327 -9.78 -19.63 21.61
N LEU A 328 -9.77 -20.95 21.72
CA LEU A 328 -8.61 -21.71 22.20
C LEU A 328 -7.41 -21.53 21.27
N ILE A 329 -7.61 -21.67 19.96
CA ILE A 329 -6.54 -21.51 18.98
C ILE A 329 -6.10 -20.05 18.89
N ALA A 330 -7.03 -19.10 18.90
CA ALA A 330 -6.70 -17.67 18.88
C ALA A 330 -5.90 -17.24 20.13
N SER A 331 -6.22 -17.82 21.29
CA SER A 331 -5.49 -17.58 22.55
C SER A 331 -4.07 -18.13 22.49
N THR A 332 -3.89 -19.38 22.05
CA THR A 332 -2.55 -20.00 21.94
C THR A 332 -1.65 -19.31 20.92
N GLN A 333 -2.23 -18.77 19.84
CA GLN A 333 -1.49 -18.09 18.77
C GLN A 333 -1.36 -16.57 18.98
N GLY A 334 -1.95 -16.01 20.04
CA GLY A 334 -1.97 -14.56 20.30
C GLY A 334 -2.60 -13.73 19.18
N ALA A 335 -3.55 -14.31 18.43
CA ALA A 335 -4.01 -13.76 17.16
C ALA A 335 -5.53 -13.84 17.01
N PHE A 336 -6.22 -12.79 17.44
CA PHE A 336 -7.66 -12.66 17.28
C PHE A 336 -8.03 -11.95 15.98
N HIS A 337 -8.94 -12.55 15.22
CA HIS A 337 -9.45 -11.94 14.00
C HIS A 337 -10.61 -11.00 14.34
N ARG A 338 -10.38 -9.68 14.22
CA ARG A 338 -11.38 -8.65 14.61
C ARG A 338 -12.73 -8.84 13.94
N THR A 339 -12.72 -9.19 12.65
CA THR A 339 -13.90 -9.43 11.84
C THR A 339 -14.73 -10.62 12.35
N LEU A 340 -14.05 -11.72 12.69
CA LEU A 340 -14.70 -12.94 13.18
C LEU A 340 -15.26 -12.71 14.58
N ASN A 341 -14.49 -12.01 15.43
CA ASN A 341 -14.95 -11.63 16.78
C ASN A 341 -16.20 -10.75 16.73
N ARG A 342 -16.32 -9.83 15.76
CA ARG A 342 -17.51 -9.00 15.59
C ARG A 342 -18.73 -9.83 15.16
N ALA A 343 -18.55 -10.77 14.23
CA ALA A 343 -19.63 -11.67 13.80
C ALA A 343 -20.07 -12.62 14.92
N VAL A 344 -19.12 -13.23 15.64
CA VAL A 344 -19.40 -14.06 16.83
C VAL A 344 -20.08 -13.25 17.93
N GLY A 345 -19.60 -12.03 18.18
CA GLY A 345 -20.21 -11.10 19.13
C GLY A 345 -21.64 -10.70 18.76
N ALA A 346 -21.92 -10.51 17.47
CA ALA A 346 -23.28 -10.26 16.98
C ALA A 346 -24.20 -11.46 17.23
N VAL A 347 -23.76 -12.68 16.93
CA VAL A 347 -24.54 -13.89 17.25
C VAL A 347 -24.78 -14.03 18.75
N ALA A 348 -23.76 -13.79 19.58
CA ALA A 348 -23.91 -13.83 21.03
C ALA A 348 -24.93 -12.79 21.53
N GLY A 349 -24.86 -11.55 21.02
CA GLY A 349 -25.80 -10.48 21.36
C GLY A 349 -27.23 -10.77 20.91
N LEU A 350 -27.41 -11.29 19.69
CA LEU A 350 -28.71 -11.73 19.19
C LEU A 350 -29.29 -12.87 20.03
N THR A 351 -28.46 -13.88 20.34
CA THR A 351 -28.84 -15.02 21.18
C THR A 351 -29.31 -14.56 22.56
N LEU A 352 -28.57 -13.63 23.18
CA LEU A 352 -28.94 -13.04 24.46
C LEU A 352 -30.27 -12.25 24.36
N GLY A 353 -30.45 -11.49 23.28
CA GLY A 353 -31.71 -10.78 23.00
C GLY A 353 -32.90 -11.74 22.94
N PHE A 354 -32.79 -12.82 22.16
CA PHE A 354 -33.83 -13.85 22.07
C PHE A 354 -34.06 -14.57 23.40
N LEU A 355 -33.00 -14.84 24.18
CA LEU A 355 -33.13 -15.45 25.52
C LEU A 355 -33.93 -14.57 26.49
N LEU A 356 -33.73 -13.26 26.44
CA LEU A 356 -34.43 -12.30 27.28
C LEU A 356 -35.88 -12.11 26.82
N SER A 357 -36.11 -12.01 25.52
CA SER A 357 -37.42 -11.70 24.93
C SER A 357 -38.34 -12.92 24.79
N TYR A 358 -37.79 -14.12 24.57
CA TYR A 358 -38.57 -15.34 24.41
C TYR A 358 -38.54 -16.17 25.70
N ALA A 359 -39.65 -16.16 26.45
CA ALA A 359 -39.78 -16.87 27.71
C ALA A 359 -40.00 -18.40 27.59
N PRO A 360 -40.78 -18.92 26.61
CA PRO A 360 -40.95 -20.36 26.45
C PRO A 360 -39.68 -21.02 25.92
N GLY A 361 -39.23 -22.13 26.50
CA GLY A 361 -38.15 -22.92 25.89
C GLY A 361 -36.78 -22.21 25.78
N ARG A 362 -36.46 -21.30 26.70
CA ARG A 362 -35.16 -20.58 26.78
C ARG A 362 -33.94 -21.49 26.66
N GLU A 363 -34.00 -22.68 27.21
CA GLU A 363 -32.92 -23.68 27.11
C GLU A 363 -32.67 -24.10 25.65
N GLN A 364 -33.73 -24.30 24.87
CA GLN A 364 -33.64 -24.65 23.46
C GLN A 364 -33.07 -23.48 22.64
N VAL A 365 -33.47 -22.25 22.98
CA VAL A 365 -32.89 -21.03 22.40
C VAL A 365 -31.40 -20.95 22.74
N ALA A 366 -30.99 -21.14 23.99
CA ALA A 366 -29.59 -21.14 24.37
C ALA A 366 -28.79 -22.18 23.58
N LEU A 367 -29.27 -23.42 23.47
CA LEU A 367 -28.52 -24.51 22.85
C LEU A 367 -28.45 -24.42 21.32
N PHE A 368 -29.54 -24.04 20.65
CA PHE A 368 -29.68 -24.20 19.20
C PHE A 368 -29.77 -22.89 18.41
N ALA A 369 -30.20 -21.78 19.03
CA ALA A 369 -30.29 -20.48 18.36
C ALA A 369 -29.00 -20.05 17.64
N PRO A 370 -27.80 -20.19 18.24
CA PRO A 370 -26.60 -19.63 17.65
C PRO A 370 -26.24 -20.26 16.29
N ASN A 371 -26.55 -21.54 16.08
CA ASN A 371 -26.34 -22.23 14.81
C ASN A 371 -27.14 -21.56 13.68
N LEU A 372 -28.42 -21.31 13.95
CA LEU A 372 -29.34 -20.70 13.00
C LEU A 372 -29.01 -19.22 12.76
N LEU A 373 -28.71 -18.48 13.83
CA LEU A 373 -28.30 -17.09 13.77
C LEU A 373 -26.98 -16.92 13.01
N TRP A 374 -26.01 -17.80 13.25
CA TRP A 374 -24.73 -17.80 12.54
C TRP A 374 -24.91 -18.01 11.03
N PHE A 375 -25.73 -18.99 10.64
CA PHE A 375 -26.07 -19.17 9.22
C PHE A 375 -26.71 -17.92 8.62
N GLY A 376 -27.68 -17.32 9.33
CA GLY A 376 -28.28 -16.05 8.92
C GLY A 376 -27.23 -14.96 8.73
N VAL A 377 -26.35 -14.75 9.71
CA VAL A 377 -25.26 -13.77 9.66
C VAL A 377 -24.34 -13.98 8.47
N LEU A 378 -23.94 -15.23 8.17
CA LEU A 378 -23.10 -15.52 7.00
C LEU A 378 -23.80 -15.18 5.67
N CYS A 379 -25.07 -15.55 5.52
CA CYS A 379 -25.87 -15.22 4.33
C CYS A 379 -26.05 -13.71 4.17
N GLY A 380 -26.36 -13.01 5.26
CA GLY A 380 -26.49 -11.55 5.30
C GLY A 380 -25.19 -10.84 4.95
N TRP A 381 -24.09 -11.31 5.52
CA TRP A 381 -22.75 -10.79 5.24
C TRP A 381 -22.40 -10.95 3.76
N ALA A 382 -22.57 -12.15 3.19
CA ALA A 382 -22.34 -12.39 1.78
C ALA A 382 -23.18 -11.47 0.87
N PHE A 383 -24.45 -11.26 1.22
CA PHE A 383 -25.32 -10.33 0.51
C PHE A 383 -24.81 -8.88 0.59
N GLY A 384 -24.45 -8.40 1.79
CA GLY A 384 -23.93 -7.05 1.98
C GLY A 384 -22.63 -6.80 1.20
N ASP A 385 -21.77 -7.81 1.08
CA ASP A 385 -20.57 -7.73 0.26
C ASP A 385 -20.86 -7.66 -1.25
N ALA A 386 -21.85 -8.43 -1.73
CA ALA A 386 -22.29 -8.35 -3.11
C ALA A 386 -22.82 -6.95 -3.46
N VAL A 387 -23.59 -6.34 -2.55
CA VAL A 387 -24.08 -4.96 -2.70
C VAL A 387 -22.91 -3.96 -2.71
N ARG A 388 -21.93 -4.13 -1.82
CA ARG A 388 -20.74 -3.27 -1.77
C ARG A 388 -19.93 -3.34 -3.06
N ALA A 389 -19.75 -4.52 -3.63
CA ALA A 389 -19.04 -4.72 -4.88
C ALA A 389 -19.70 -3.97 -6.05
N GLN A 390 -21.03 -3.92 -6.10
CA GLN A 390 -21.77 -3.16 -7.12
C GLN A 390 -21.58 -1.64 -6.97
N GLN A 391 -21.51 -1.13 -5.74
CA GLN A 391 -21.32 0.31 -5.48
C GLN A 391 -19.95 0.82 -5.91
N VAL A 392 -18.90 -0.02 -5.83
CA VAL A 392 -17.53 0.34 -6.26
C VAL A 392 -17.39 0.36 -7.79
N SER A 393 -18.27 -0.35 -8.51
CA SER A 393 -18.24 -0.44 -9.98
C SER A 393 -19.02 0.67 -10.71
N ARG A 394 -19.79 1.49 -9.97
CA ARG A 394 -20.53 2.64 -10.48
C ARG A 394 -19.82 3.92 -10.10
#